data_AF-A0A4Y9Y9J3-F1
#
_entry.id   AF-A0A4Y9Y9J3-F1
#
_cell.length_a   1.000
_cell.length_b   1.000
_cell.length_c   1.000
_cell.angle_alpha   90.00
_cell.angle_beta   90.00
_cell.angle_gamma   90.00
#
_symmetry.space_group_name_H-M   'P 1'
#
loop_
_entity.id
_entity.type
_entity.pdbx_description
1 polymer ?
#
loop_
_entity_poly.entity_id
_entity_poly.type
_entity_poly.pdbx_seq_one_letter_code
_entity_poly.pdbx_strand_id
1 'polypeptide(L)'
;MTRATEKRIFLTRHAQAEHNVEDDYSIHDAPLTALGREQARKLHEDVKDTIQQTAGLLVTSGLRRTMSTAIIGYATLRTRLEAEGKAVVVLPQLQECNEFPCDRGSSKEVLEADAEFAGLDLGNLTPDWNSKKGFYASDSKALKARAQWNRQWLRARPERDIVVVAHGDCLRYITDGENSLKPWANCEVREYTFAVDAEEDEAGVAWLVLVQKVAQEGADEPTSSALA
;
A
#
# COMPACT_ATOMS: atom_id res chain seq x y z
N MET A 1 -0.87 17.55 18.91
CA MET A 1 -0.84 16.72 17.70
C MET A 1 0.44 15.90 17.74
N THR A 2 0.42 14.65 17.26
CA THR A 2 1.61 13.79 17.18
C THR A 2 2.64 14.44 16.24
N ARG A 3 3.89 14.60 16.68
CA ARG A 3 4.95 15.16 15.83
C ARG A 3 5.23 14.24 14.65
N ALA A 4 5.74 14.77 13.55
CA ALA A 4 5.96 13.96 12.35
C ALA A 4 7.01 12.87 12.62
N THR A 5 8.09 13.22 13.30
CA THR A 5 9.18 12.31 13.70
C THR A 5 8.78 11.27 14.76
N GLU A 6 7.60 11.40 15.37
CA GLU A 6 7.05 10.42 16.33
C GLU A 6 6.10 9.42 15.67
N LYS A 7 5.75 9.62 14.39
CA LYS A 7 4.89 8.71 13.64
C LYS A 7 5.66 7.48 13.20
N ARG A 8 4.96 6.34 13.18
CA ARG A 8 5.45 5.04 12.72
C ARG A 8 4.60 4.60 11.54
N ILE A 9 5.22 4.57 10.37
CA ILE A 9 4.57 4.23 9.09
C ILE A 9 5.04 2.84 8.68
N PHE A 10 4.14 1.86 8.72
CA PHE A 10 4.41 0.48 8.34
C PHE A 10 4.01 0.28 6.89
N LEU A 11 5.01 0.32 6.01
CA LEU A 11 4.81 0.12 4.59
C LEU A 11 4.92 -1.37 4.27
N THR A 12 3.89 -1.90 3.60
CA THR A 12 3.74 -3.33 3.30
C THR A 12 3.55 -3.54 1.81
N ARG A 13 4.39 -4.37 1.19
CA ARG A 13 4.13 -4.84 -0.18
C ARG A 13 3.07 -5.95 -0.16
N HIS A 14 2.14 -5.93 -1.11
CA HIS A 14 1.15 -7.00 -1.26
C HIS A 14 1.77 -8.41 -1.35
N ALA A 15 0.98 -9.42 -1.02
CA ALA A 15 1.34 -10.83 -1.19
C ALA A 15 1.39 -11.23 -2.68
N GLN A 16 1.89 -12.43 -2.99
CA GLN A 16 1.99 -12.88 -4.38
C GLN A 16 0.63 -12.84 -5.10
N ALA A 17 0.60 -12.18 -6.26
CA ALA A 17 -0.56 -12.11 -7.15
C ALA A 17 -0.32 -12.91 -8.42
N GLU A 18 -1.39 -13.23 -9.16
CA GLU A 18 -1.29 -14.07 -10.36
C GLU A 18 -0.30 -13.52 -11.39
N HIS A 19 -0.22 -12.20 -11.57
CA HIS A 19 0.76 -11.58 -12.47
C HIS A 19 2.23 -11.75 -12.03
N ASN A 20 2.49 -12.10 -10.76
CA ASN A 20 3.85 -12.43 -10.31
C ASN A 20 4.25 -13.84 -10.73
N VAL A 21 3.26 -14.70 -11.08
CA VAL A 21 3.53 -16.03 -11.60
C VAL A 21 3.83 -15.90 -13.08
N GLU A 22 5.03 -16.34 -13.50
CA GLU A 22 5.51 -16.28 -14.88
C GLU A 22 5.51 -14.85 -15.49
N ASP A 23 5.49 -13.80 -14.66
CA ASP A 23 5.46 -12.39 -15.08
C ASP A 23 4.32 -12.05 -16.07
N ASP A 24 3.13 -12.66 -15.91
CA ASP A 24 1.97 -12.39 -16.77
C ASP A 24 1.26 -11.07 -16.41
N TYR A 25 1.78 -9.97 -16.97
CA TYR A 25 1.22 -8.64 -16.77
C TYR A 25 -0.10 -8.37 -17.52
N SER A 26 -0.60 -9.35 -18.29
CA SER A 26 -1.88 -9.23 -19.02
C SER A 26 -3.12 -9.48 -18.15
N ILE A 27 -2.93 -10.06 -16.95
CA ILE A 27 -4.01 -10.39 -16.01
C ILE A 27 -4.55 -9.11 -15.37
N HIS A 28 -5.69 -8.62 -15.85
CA HIS A 28 -6.29 -7.36 -15.38
C HIS A 28 -6.58 -7.36 -13.87
N ASP A 29 -6.10 -6.34 -13.15
CA ASP A 29 -6.28 -6.17 -11.69
C ASP A 29 -6.06 -7.49 -10.92
N ALA A 30 -4.89 -8.08 -11.19
CA ALA A 30 -4.56 -9.47 -10.83
C ALA A 30 -4.84 -9.78 -9.35
N PRO A 31 -5.58 -10.86 -9.06
CA PRO A 31 -5.90 -11.29 -7.69
C PRO A 31 -4.69 -11.99 -7.04
N LEU A 32 -4.80 -12.25 -5.72
CA LEU A 32 -3.82 -13.07 -5.02
C LEU A 32 -3.88 -14.53 -5.47
N THR A 33 -2.72 -15.17 -5.56
CA THR A 33 -2.63 -16.63 -5.72
C THR A 33 -3.00 -17.35 -4.43
N ALA A 34 -3.15 -18.67 -4.48
CA ALA A 34 -3.26 -19.49 -3.26
C ALA A 34 -2.04 -19.30 -2.33
N LEU A 35 -0.83 -19.20 -2.91
CA LEU A 35 0.39 -18.92 -2.16
C LEU A 35 0.37 -17.50 -1.56
N GLY A 36 -0.06 -16.49 -2.31
CA GLY A 36 -0.19 -15.13 -1.80
C GLY A 36 -1.16 -15.02 -0.64
N ARG A 37 -2.30 -15.72 -0.69
CA ARG A 37 -3.22 -15.80 0.45
C ARG A 37 -2.56 -16.44 1.67
N GLU A 38 -1.72 -17.45 1.48
CA GLU A 38 -0.97 -18.07 2.57
C GLU A 38 0.12 -17.15 3.14
N GLN A 39 0.87 -16.44 2.30
CA GLN A 39 1.81 -15.40 2.73
C GLN A 39 1.10 -14.33 3.56
N ALA A 40 -0.09 -13.89 3.16
CA ALA A 40 -0.87 -12.93 3.92
C ALA A 40 -1.32 -13.50 5.28
N ARG A 41 -1.67 -14.80 5.38
CA ARG A 41 -1.98 -15.44 6.68
C ARG A 41 -0.76 -15.52 7.59
N LYS A 42 0.41 -15.81 7.04
CA LYS A 42 1.65 -15.82 7.84
C LYS A 42 2.01 -14.44 8.34
N LEU A 43 1.93 -13.44 7.47
CA LEU A 43 2.07 -12.03 7.86
C LEU A 43 1.14 -11.67 9.03
N HIS A 44 -0.11 -12.14 9.01
CA HIS A 44 -1.03 -11.95 10.14
C HIS A 44 -0.44 -12.52 11.43
N GLU A 45 0.03 -13.78 11.42
CA GLU A 45 0.61 -14.42 12.59
C GLU A 45 1.85 -13.71 13.12
N ASP A 46 2.71 -13.18 12.24
CA ASP A 46 3.95 -12.50 12.64
C ASP A 46 3.69 -11.15 13.33
N VAL A 47 2.59 -10.48 12.97
CA VAL A 47 2.31 -9.11 13.40
C VAL A 47 1.06 -8.94 14.27
N LYS A 48 0.32 -10.02 14.53
CA LYS A 48 -0.94 -9.99 15.32
C LYS A 48 -0.76 -9.42 16.72
N ASP A 49 0.35 -9.73 17.39
CA ASP A 49 0.62 -9.31 18.77
C ASP A 49 1.44 -8.00 18.84
N THR A 50 1.73 -7.38 17.70
CA THR A 50 2.55 -6.16 17.59
C THR A 50 1.76 -5.02 16.95
N ILE A 51 2.06 -4.67 15.69
CA ILE A 51 1.50 -3.49 15.00
C ILE A 51 -0.02 -3.58 14.82
N GLN A 52 -0.61 -4.78 14.80
CA GLN A 52 -2.07 -4.92 14.76
C GLN A 52 -2.75 -4.44 16.06
N GLN A 53 -2.03 -4.49 17.19
CA GLN A 53 -2.52 -4.02 18.48
C GLN A 53 -2.38 -2.50 18.65
N THR A 54 -1.45 -1.86 17.95
CA THR A 54 -1.13 -0.43 18.17
C THR A 54 -1.57 0.50 17.04
N ALA A 55 -1.67 0.03 15.79
CA ALA A 55 -1.95 0.88 14.64
C ALA A 55 -3.33 1.56 14.74
N GLY A 56 -3.39 2.87 14.56
CA GLY A 56 -4.64 3.62 14.59
C GLY A 56 -5.38 3.63 13.25
N LEU A 57 -4.71 3.18 12.19
CA LEU A 57 -5.19 3.29 10.82
C LEU A 57 -4.63 2.16 9.95
N LEU A 58 -5.50 1.57 9.13
CA LEU A 58 -5.15 0.64 8.06
C LEU A 58 -5.54 1.26 6.72
N VAL A 59 -4.57 1.37 5.81
CA VAL A 59 -4.73 1.95 4.48
C VAL A 59 -4.30 0.94 3.44
N THR A 60 -5.02 0.84 2.33
CA THR A 60 -4.67 -0.04 1.22
C THR A 60 -4.89 0.65 -0.12
N SER A 61 -4.17 0.24 -1.16
CA SER A 61 -4.53 0.64 -2.52
C SER A 61 -5.86 0.03 -2.97
N GLY A 62 -6.48 0.58 -4.01
CA GLY A 62 -7.73 0.05 -4.58
C GLY A 62 -7.60 -1.22 -5.42
N LEU A 63 -6.40 -1.77 -5.63
CA LEU A 63 -6.22 -2.98 -6.43
C LEU A 63 -6.53 -4.24 -5.60
N ARG A 64 -7.08 -5.28 -6.26
CA ARG A 64 -7.53 -6.51 -5.58
C ARG A 64 -6.47 -7.10 -4.67
N ARG A 65 -5.25 -7.28 -5.17
CA ARG A 65 -4.14 -7.88 -4.42
C ARG A 65 -3.78 -7.15 -3.12
N THR A 66 -3.82 -5.82 -3.09
CA THR A 66 -3.55 -5.07 -1.85
C THR A 66 -4.73 -5.11 -0.90
N MET A 67 -5.97 -5.06 -1.42
CA MET A 67 -7.17 -5.19 -0.59
C MET A 67 -7.24 -6.57 0.06
N SER A 68 -7.06 -7.66 -0.70
CA SER A 68 -6.99 -9.03 -0.16
C SER A 68 -5.85 -9.20 0.84
N THR A 69 -4.66 -8.64 0.56
CA THR A 69 -3.54 -8.68 1.52
C THR A 69 -3.88 -7.94 2.81
N ALA A 70 -4.53 -6.78 2.73
CA ALA A 70 -4.93 -6.01 3.90
C ALA A 70 -6.00 -6.75 4.73
N ILE A 71 -7.00 -7.35 4.06
CA ILE A 71 -8.08 -8.10 4.72
C ILE A 71 -7.53 -9.33 5.45
N ILE A 72 -6.62 -10.07 4.84
CA ILE A 72 -6.09 -11.32 5.41
C ILE A 72 -4.97 -11.03 6.41
N GLY A 73 -3.96 -10.26 6.01
CA GLY A 73 -2.75 -10.02 6.80
C GLY A 73 -2.93 -9.07 7.98
N TYR A 74 -3.94 -8.20 7.92
CA TYR A 74 -4.23 -7.25 8.99
C TYR A 74 -5.63 -7.46 9.58
N ALA A 75 -6.12 -8.71 9.60
CA ALA A 75 -7.45 -9.05 10.09
C ALA A 75 -7.71 -8.58 11.53
N THR A 76 -6.77 -8.81 12.45
CA THR A 76 -6.89 -8.36 13.86
C THR A 76 -6.97 -6.84 13.96
N LEU A 77 -6.14 -6.13 13.19
CA LEU A 77 -6.19 -4.66 13.12
C LEU A 77 -7.52 -4.16 12.57
N ARG A 78 -7.98 -4.73 11.44
CA ARG A 78 -9.25 -4.37 10.79
C ARG A 78 -10.41 -4.53 11.77
N THR A 79 -10.55 -5.70 12.39
CA THR A 79 -11.64 -5.99 13.34
C THR A 79 -11.64 -5.01 14.51
N ARG A 80 -10.46 -4.66 15.04
CA ARG A 80 -10.36 -3.68 16.12
C ARG A 80 -10.80 -2.28 15.67
N LEU A 81 -10.32 -1.82 14.51
CA LEU A 81 -10.70 -0.51 13.97
C LEU A 81 -12.20 -0.42 13.67
N GLU A 82 -12.79 -1.47 13.07
CA GLU A 82 -14.23 -1.53 12.80
C GLU A 82 -15.06 -1.49 14.09
N ALA A 83 -14.63 -2.17 15.16
CA ALA A 83 -15.26 -2.09 16.47
C ALA A 83 -15.17 -0.69 17.11
N GLU A 84 -14.16 0.10 16.73
CA GLU A 84 -14.02 1.53 17.09
C GLU A 84 -14.79 2.46 16.14
N GLY A 85 -15.52 1.93 15.15
CA GLY A 85 -16.22 2.72 14.13
C GLY A 85 -15.32 3.34 13.07
N LYS A 86 -14.08 2.83 12.91
CA LYS A 86 -13.10 3.29 11.92
C LYS A 86 -13.02 2.31 10.76
N ALA A 87 -13.26 2.79 9.56
CA ALA A 87 -13.12 1.98 8.35
C ALA A 87 -11.65 1.87 7.89
N VAL A 88 -11.35 0.79 7.17
CA VAL A 88 -10.14 0.70 6.34
C VAL A 88 -10.21 1.76 5.24
N VAL A 89 -9.14 2.52 5.06
CA VAL A 89 -9.08 3.54 4.01
C VAL A 89 -8.55 2.91 2.72
N VAL A 90 -9.41 2.80 1.72
CA VAL A 90 -9.00 2.46 0.35
C VAL A 90 -8.58 3.75 -0.37
N LEU A 91 -7.31 3.83 -0.78
CA LEU A 91 -6.68 5.05 -1.25
C LEU A 91 -6.13 4.87 -2.68
N PRO A 92 -6.75 5.46 -3.71
CA PRO A 92 -6.34 5.23 -5.10
C PRO A 92 -4.93 5.74 -5.41
N GLN A 93 -4.41 6.67 -4.62
CA GLN A 93 -3.06 7.22 -4.77
C GLN A 93 -1.95 6.19 -4.51
N LEU A 94 -2.28 5.08 -3.84
CA LEU A 94 -1.36 3.98 -3.58
C LEU A 94 -1.31 2.93 -4.71
N GLN A 95 -1.95 3.17 -5.85
CA GLN A 95 -1.91 2.22 -6.97
C GLN A 95 -0.51 2.04 -7.57
N GLU A 96 -0.27 0.87 -8.18
CA GLU A 96 1.02 0.56 -8.81
C GLU A 96 1.34 1.49 -10.00
N CYS A 97 2.61 1.54 -10.40
CA CYS A 97 3.13 2.57 -11.29
C CYS A 97 2.78 2.38 -12.78
N ASN A 98 2.75 1.15 -13.30
CA ASN A 98 2.70 0.93 -14.75
C ASN A 98 1.28 0.91 -15.33
N GLU A 99 1.19 0.92 -16.66
CA GLU A 99 -0.09 0.91 -17.38
C GLU A 99 -0.54 -0.48 -17.84
N PHE A 100 0.23 -1.52 -17.51
CA PHE A 100 -0.13 -2.90 -17.82
C PHE A 100 -1.49 -3.26 -17.19
N PRO A 101 -2.25 -4.19 -17.81
CA PRO A 101 -3.52 -4.65 -17.26
C PRO A 101 -3.46 -5.03 -15.78
N CYS A 102 -2.40 -5.71 -15.32
CA CYS A 102 -2.24 -6.09 -13.93
C CYS A 102 -2.22 -4.91 -12.96
N ASP A 103 -1.79 -3.73 -13.41
CA ASP A 103 -1.68 -2.53 -12.58
C ASP A 103 -2.85 -1.56 -12.77
N ARG A 104 -3.80 -1.87 -13.65
CA ARG A 104 -5.06 -1.14 -13.79
C ARG A 104 -6.12 -1.80 -12.92
N GLY A 105 -6.63 -1.05 -11.93
CA GLY A 105 -7.68 -1.54 -11.04
C GLY A 105 -9.03 -1.67 -11.75
N SER A 106 -9.93 -2.49 -11.20
CA SER A 106 -11.32 -2.57 -11.62
C SER A 106 -12.14 -1.31 -11.26
N SER A 107 -13.29 -1.11 -11.91
CA SER A 107 -14.19 -0.04 -11.51
C SER A 107 -14.74 -0.27 -10.10
N LYS A 108 -15.19 0.80 -9.45
CA LYS A 108 -15.76 0.72 -8.10
C LYS A 108 -16.92 -0.28 -8.04
N GLU A 109 -17.81 -0.27 -9.04
CA GLU A 109 -19.00 -1.12 -9.09
C GLU A 109 -18.62 -2.61 -9.18
N VAL A 110 -17.56 -2.93 -9.94
CA VAL A 110 -17.04 -4.30 -10.03
C VAL A 110 -16.45 -4.76 -8.70
N LEU A 111 -15.77 -3.88 -7.98
CA LEU A 111 -15.19 -4.19 -6.67
C LEU A 111 -16.26 -4.30 -5.57
N GLU A 112 -17.30 -3.47 -5.59
CA GLU A 112 -18.43 -3.55 -4.66
C GLU A 112 -19.28 -4.81 -4.85
N ALA A 113 -19.31 -5.37 -6.07
CA ALA A 113 -19.99 -6.63 -6.37
C ALA A 113 -19.22 -7.88 -5.91
N ASP A 114 -17.94 -7.74 -5.55
CA ASP A 114 -17.10 -8.84 -5.08
C ASP A 114 -17.28 -9.06 -3.57
N ALA A 115 -17.74 -10.25 -3.20
CA ALA A 115 -18.03 -10.59 -1.81
C ALA A 115 -16.78 -10.55 -0.90
N GLU A 116 -15.57 -10.68 -1.45
CA GLU A 116 -14.33 -10.56 -0.68
C GLU A 116 -14.15 -9.15 -0.11
N PHE A 117 -14.57 -8.12 -0.85
CA PHE A 117 -14.41 -6.72 -0.46
C PHE A 117 -15.65 -6.15 0.24
N ALA A 118 -16.62 -7.00 0.56
CA ALA A 118 -17.78 -6.62 1.35
C ALA A 118 -17.36 -5.98 2.69
N GLY A 119 -17.93 -4.80 2.98
CA GLY A 119 -17.62 -4.02 4.18
C GLY A 119 -16.43 -3.06 4.05
N LEU A 120 -15.70 -3.05 2.93
CA LEU A 120 -14.78 -1.95 2.64
C LEU A 120 -15.54 -0.72 2.13
N ASP A 121 -15.15 0.47 2.59
CA ASP A 121 -15.62 1.72 2.02
C ASP A 121 -14.79 2.06 0.77
N LEU A 122 -15.42 1.92 -0.40
CA LEU A 122 -14.81 2.23 -1.71
C LEU A 122 -15.17 3.65 -2.18
N GLY A 123 -15.65 4.52 -1.30
CA GLY A 123 -16.03 5.91 -1.57
C GLY A 123 -14.96 6.75 -2.27
N ASN A 124 -13.68 6.49 -1.97
CA ASN A 124 -12.55 7.22 -2.55
C ASN A 124 -12.20 6.80 -3.98
N LEU A 125 -12.73 5.67 -4.47
CA LEU A 125 -12.48 5.20 -5.83
C LEU A 125 -13.36 5.97 -6.82
N THR A 126 -12.90 7.16 -7.23
CA THR A 126 -13.56 8.00 -8.23
C THR A 126 -13.64 7.29 -9.59
N PRO A 127 -14.59 7.59 -10.48
CA PRO A 127 -14.72 6.88 -11.76
C PRO A 127 -13.45 6.83 -12.64
N ASP A 128 -12.51 7.76 -12.45
CA ASP A 128 -11.25 7.88 -13.17
C ASP A 128 -10.01 7.37 -12.40
N TRP A 129 -10.18 6.81 -11.20
CA TRP A 129 -9.08 6.42 -10.30
C TRP A 129 -8.08 5.46 -10.95
N ASN A 130 -8.60 4.52 -11.75
CA ASN A 130 -7.87 3.48 -12.46
C ASN A 130 -7.48 3.88 -13.90
N SER A 131 -7.66 5.14 -14.29
CA SER A 131 -7.48 5.59 -15.69
C SER A 131 -6.03 5.57 -16.19
N LYS A 132 -5.06 5.56 -15.27
CA LYS A 132 -3.63 5.76 -15.56
C LYS A 132 -3.35 7.04 -16.36
N LYS A 133 -4.12 8.11 -16.10
CA LYS A 133 -3.98 9.42 -16.77
C LYS A 133 -3.87 10.55 -15.76
N GLY A 134 -3.31 11.68 -16.19
CA GLY A 134 -3.16 12.87 -15.35
C GLY A 134 -2.39 12.58 -14.07
N PHE A 135 -2.99 12.83 -12.91
CA PHE A 135 -2.38 12.53 -11.61
C PHE A 135 -2.11 11.02 -11.40
N TYR A 136 -2.88 10.16 -12.06
CA TYR A 136 -2.73 8.71 -12.02
C TYR A 136 -1.80 8.16 -13.10
N ALA A 137 -1.22 9.01 -13.95
CA ALA A 137 -0.33 8.59 -15.03
C ALA A 137 0.91 7.83 -14.52
N SER A 138 1.51 7.08 -15.45
CA SER A 138 2.69 6.23 -15.24
C SER A 138 4.01 6.95 -15.50
N ASP A 139 3.99 8.22 -15.93
CA ASP A 139 5.20 8.99 -16.17
C ASP A 139 5.87 9.44 -14.86
N SER A 140 7.20 9.61 -14.90
CA SER A 140 8.00 9.93 -13.71
C SER A 140 7.52 11.17 -12.96
N LYS A 141 6.98 12.18 -13.66
CA LYS A 141 6.48 13.41 -13.03
C LYS A 141 5.21 13.11 -12.23
N ALA A 142 4.25 12.40 -12.80
CA ALA A 142 3.02 12.00 -12.12
C ALA A 142 3.32 11.07 -10.93
N LEU A 143 4.23 10.10 -11.09
CA LEU A 143 4.62 9.16 -10.03
C LEU A 143 5.28 9.88 -8.85
N LYS A 144 6.21 10.81 -9.09
CA LYS A 144 6.83 11.64 -8.05
C LYS A 144 5.82 12.50 -7.31
N ALA A 145 4.90 13.14 -8.04
CA ALA A 145 3.86 13.96 -7.44
C ALA A 145 2.91 13.12 -6.56
N ARG A 146 2.52 11.94 -7.03
CA ARG A 146 1.65 11.01 -6.28
C ARG A 146 2.33 10.47 -5.03
N ALA A 147 3.63 10.17 -5.10
CA ALA A 147 4.41 9.77 -3.93
C ALA A 147 4.53 10.88 -2.88
N GLN A 148 4.83 12.11 -3.31
CA GLN A 148 4.84 13.27 -2.41
C GLN A 148 3.47 13.48 -1.76
N TRP A 149 2.39 13.38 -2.53
CA TRP A 149 1.03 13.49 -2.01
C TRP A 149 0.74 12.44 -0.93
N ASN A 150 1.11 11.17 -1.17
CA ASN A 150 0.93 10.10 -0.18
C ASN A 150 1.70 10.41 1.12
N ARG A 151 2.94 10.88 1.04
CA ARG A 151 3.73 11.27 2.23
C ARG A 151 3.09 12.41 3.01
N GLN A 152 2.63 13.46 2.32
CA GLN A 152 1.94 14.59 2.94
C GLN A 152 0.63 14.16 3.60
N TRP A 153 -0.15 13.32 2.92
CA TRP A 153 -1.40 12.78 3.45
C TRP A 153 -1.15 11.95 4.71
N LEU A 154 -0.14 11.07 4.70
CA LEU A 154 0.27 10.29 5.87
C LEU A 154 0.75 11.18 7.03
N ARG A 155 1.50 12.25 6.74
CA ARG A 155 1.96 13.18 7.78
C ARG A 155 0.81 13.94 8.43
N ALA A 156 -0.21 14.30 7.65
CA ALA A 156 -1.37 15.05 8.13
C ALA A 156 -2.36 14.21 8.97
N ARG A 157 -2.22 12.87 8.95
CA ARG A 157 -3.05 11.97 9.75
C ARG A 157 -2.88 12.23 11.25
N PRO A 158 -3.95 12.15 12.07
CA PRO A 158 -3.80 12.24 13.52
C PRO A 158 -3.13 10.99 14.14
N GLU A 159 -3.24 9.84 13.46
CA GLU A 159 -2.76 8.55 13.98
C GLU A 159 -1.22 8.51 14.09
N ARG A 160 -0.70 7.93 15.17
CA ARG A 160 0.75 7.76 15.39
C ARG A 160 1.28 6.57 14.59
N ASP A 161 0.64 5.42 14.73
CA ASP A 161 1.02 4.16 14.09
C ASP A 161 0.05 3.90 12.92
N ILE A 162 0.56 3.78 11.69
CA ILE A 162 -0.24 3.66 10.47
C ILE A 162 0.28 2.50 9.63
N VAL A 163 -0.61 1.56 9.25
CA VAL A 163 -0.30 0.48 8.31
C VAL A 163 -0.75 0.87 6.91
N VAL A 164 0.12 0.68 5.92
CA VAL A 164 -0.13 0.95 4.50
C VAL A 164 0.21 -0.30 3.69
N VAL A 165 -0.77 -0.84 2.96
CA VAL A 165 -0.60 -1.97 2.04
C VAL A 165 -0.61 -1.48 0.60
N ALA A 166 0.52 -1.61 -0.09
CA ALA A 166 0.75 -1.05 -1.42
C ALA A 166 1.58 -2.02 -2.30
N HIS A 167 2.28 -1.47 -3.30
CA HIS A 167 3.00 -2.23 -4.33
C HIS A 167 4.48 -1.85 -4.39
N GLY A 168 5.30 -2.68 -5.02
CA GLY A 168 6.75 -2.51 -5.00
C GLY A 168 7.22 -1.17 -5.55
N ASP A 169 6.79 -0.80 -6.77
CA ASP A 169 7.26 0.46 -7.38
C ASP A 169 6.63 1.67 -6.68
N CYS A 170 5.35 1.60 -6.34
CA CYS A 170 4.69 2.61 -5.52
C CYS A 170 5.48 2.91 -4.23
N LEU A 171 5.91 1.87 -3.50
CA LEU A 171 6.68 2.01 -2.27
C LEU A 171 8.07 2.60 -2.53
N ARG A 172 8.76 2.20 -3.61
CA ARG A 172 10.05 2.82 -4.01
C ARG A 172 9.90 4.32 -4.26
N TYR A 173 8.87 4.74 -4.98
CA TYR A 173 8.62 6.17 -5.19
C TYR A 173 8.31 6.91 -3.87
N ILE A 174 7.53 6.31 -2.98
CA ILE A 174 7.22 6.87 -1.66
C ILE A 174 8.51 7.04 -0.83
N THR A 175 9.39 6.04 -0.81
CA THR A 175 10.56 6.05 0.09
C THR A 175 11.79 6.70 -0.52
N ASP A 176 12.04 6.52 -1.81
CA ASP A 176 13.26 6.94 -2.50
C ASP A 176 13.02 8.08 -3.50
N GLY A 177 11.76 8.38 -3.86
CA GLY A 177 11.43 9.42 -4.84
C GLY A 177 11.54 8.99 -6.30
N GLU A 178 11.91 7.75 -6.56
CA GLU A 178 12.09 7.18 -7.89
C GLU A 178 11.93 5.67 -7.85
N ASN A 179 11.93 5.04 -9.01
CA ASN A 179 12.06 3.59 -9.07
C ASN A 179 13.52 3.19 -8.86
N SER A 180 13.92 3.10 -7.60
CA SER A 180 15.31 2.81 -7.18
C SER A 180 15.77 1.38 -7.46
N LEU A 181 14.90 0.51 -7.97
CA LEU A 181 15.10 -0.94 -8.14
C LEU A 181 15.44 -1.68 -6.83
N LYS A 182 15.40 -1.02 -5.67
CA LYS A 182 15.60 -1.69 -4.37
C LYS A 182 14.53 -2.76 -4.19
N PRO A 183 14.89 -3.99 -3.84
CA PRO A 183 13.92 -5.06 -3.76
C PRO A 183 12.90 -4.81 -2.65
N TRP A 184 11.71 -5.36 -2.84
CA TRP A 184 10.68 -5.52 -1.82
C TRP A 184 10.18 -6.94 -1.91
N ALA A 185 10.17 -7.71 -0.84
CA ALA A 185 9.58 -9.04 -0.87
C ALA A 185 8.05 -8.98 -0.77
N ASN A 186 7.35 -9.99 -1.29
CA ASN A 186 5.91 -10.11 -1.02
C ASN A 186 5.66 -10.20 0.49
N CYS A 187 4.64 -9.48 0.99
CA CYS A 187 4.36 -9.37 2.43
C CYS A 187 5.53 -8.83 3.27
N GLU A 188 6.53 -8.16 2.67
CA GLU A 188 7.55 -7.46 3.45
C GLU A 188 6.94 -6.22 4.10
N VAL A 189 7.22 -6.06 5.40
CA VAL A 189 6.83 -4.90 6.20
C VAL A 189 8.09 -4.16 6.63
N ARG A 190 8.12 -2.86 6.36
CA ARG A 190 9.19 -1.96 6.81
C ARG A 190 8.59 -0.81 7.59
N GLU A 191 9.20 -0.50 8.74
CA GLU A 191 8.84 0.64 9.57
C GLU A 191 9.65 1.86 9.13
N TYR A 192 8.95 2.97 8.91
CA TYR A 192 9.51 4.28 8.58
C TYR A 192 9.02 5.33 9.57
N THR A 193 9.77 6.42 9.69
CA THR A 193 9.31 7.67 10.29
C THR A 193 9.61 8.85 9.38
N PHE A 194 9.06 10.03 9.66
CA PHE A 194 9.39 11.24 8.91
C PHE A 194 10.78 11.75 9.28
N ALA A 195 11.52 12.22 8.29
CA ALA A 195 12.92 12.65 8.46
C ALA A 195 13.08 13.85 9.41
N VAL A 196 12.12 14.77 9.38
CA VAL A 196 12.09 16.01 10.16
C VAL A 196 10.65 16.33 10.56
N ASP A 197 10.48 17.19 11.56
CA ASP A 197 9.16 17.68 11.96
C ASP A 197 8.58 18.63 10.89
N ALA A 198 7.26 18.85 10.91
CA ALA A 198 6.58 19.57 9.83
C ALA A 198 7.05 21.03 9.71
N GLU A 199 7.46 21.63 10.82
CA GLU A 199 8.01 22.98 10.92
C GLU A 199 9.41 23.11 10.29
N GLU A 200 10.12 22.00 10.14
CA GLU A 200 11.50 21.94 9.61
C GLU A 200 11.55 21.48 8.14
N ASP A 201 10.43 20.99 7.59
CA ASP A 201 10.31 20.58 6.18
C ASP A 201 9.94 21.77 5.27
N GLU A 202 10.90 22.66 5.02
CA GLU A 202 10.70 23.87 4.20
C GLU A 202 10.15 23.56 2.80
N ALA A 203 10.57 22.44 2.20
CA ALA A 203 10.13 22.02 0.87
C ALA A 203 8.77 21.31 0.88
N GLY A 204 8.23 20.97 2.06
CA GLY A 204 6.95 20.29 2.22
C GLY A 204 6.92 18.88 1.62
N VAL A 205 8.07 18.22 1.42
CA VAL A 205 8.16 16.95 0.68
C VAL A 205 7.81 15.74 1.56
N ALA A 206 7.92 15.90 2.88
CA ALA A 206 7.58 14.92 3.90
C ALA A 206 8.35 13.60 3.78
N TRP A 207 9.67 13.65 3.54
CA TRP A 207 10.50 12.46 3.36
C TRP A 207 10.43 11.48 4.54
N LEU A 208 10.49 10.19 4.20
CA LEU A 208 10.53 9.10 5.16
C LEU A 208 11.95 8.55 5.29
N VAL A 209 12.31 8.13 6.50
CA VAL A 209 13.56 7.41 6.79
C VAL A 209 13.23 6.02 7.34
N LEU A 210 13.95 5.02 6.86
CA LEU A 210 13.79 3.62 7.29
C LEU A 210 14.25 3.50 8.74
N VAL A 211 13.40 2.93 9.59
CA VAL A 211 13.72 2.60 10.99
C VAL A 211 14.19 1.15 11.07
N GLN A 212 13.40 0.21 10.56
CA GLN A 212 13.70 -1.22 10.61
C GLN A 212 12.87 -2.03 9.60
N LYS A 213 13.32 -3.25 9.32
CA LYS A 213 12.48 -4.30 8.71
C LYS A 213 11.72 -5.03 9.81
N VAL A 214 10.42 -5.27 9.61
CA VAL A 214 9.53 -5.84 10.63
C VAL A 214 9.19 -7.29 10.34
N ALA A 215 8.82 -7.60 9.09
CA ALA A 215 8.45 -8.95 8.65
C ALA A 215 8.79 -9.13 7.16
N GLN A 216 9.01 -10.38 6.73
CA GLN A 216 9.25 -10.75 5.34
C GLN A 216 8.92 -12.23 5.11
N GLU A 217 7.83 -12.51 4.40
CA GLU A 217 7.38 -13.88 4.11
C GLU A 217 7.80 -14.38 2.71
N GLY A 218 7.86 -13.48 1.73
CA GLY A 218 8.29 -13.78 0.37
C GLY A 218 9.80 -13.61 0.15
N ALA A 219 10.27 -14.11 -1.01
CA ALA A 219 11.54 -13.69 -1.58
C ALA A 219 11.41 -12.29 -2.19
N ASP A 220 12.55 -11.68 -2.51
CA ASP A 220 12.59 -10.45 -3.28
C ASP A 220 12.03 -10.71 -4.69
N GLU A 221 10.88 -10.13 -5.00
CA GLU A 221 10.19 -10.35 -6.29
C GLU A 221 10.38 -9.15 -7.23
N PRO A 222 10.45 -9.36 -8.56
CA PRO A 222 10.43 -8.28 -9.52
C PRO A 222 9.12 -7.48 -9.43
N THR A 223 9.14 -6.29 -10.01
CA THR A 223 7.95 -5.50 -10.29
C THR A 223 7.78 -5.40 -11.79
N SER A 224 6.60 -5.01 -12.27
CA SER A 224 6.35 -4.86 -13.71
C SER A 224 7.25 -3.82 -14.37
N SER A 225 7.85 -2.89 -13.61
CA SER A 225 8.89 -1.99 -14.11
C SER A 225 10.26 -2.65 -14.33
N ALA A 226 10.51 -3.87 -13.88
CA ALA A 226 11.77 -4.57 -14.15
C ALA A 226 11.96 -4.94 -15.63
N LEU A 227 10.89 -4.89 -16.43
CA LEU A 227 10.90 -5.13 -17.87
C LEU A 227 10.73 -3.85 -18.72
N ALA A 228 10.59 -2.68 -18.09
CA ALA A 228 10.27 -1.40 -18.75
C ALA A 228 11.52 -0.55 -19.06
#